data_AF-A0A7S0WBV5-F1
#
_entry.id   AF-A0A7S0WBV5-F1
#
_cell.length_a   1.000
_cell.length_b   1.000
_cell.length_c   1.000
_cell.angle_alpha   90.00
_cell.angle_beta   90.00
_cell.angle_gamma   90.00
#
_symmetry.space_group_name_H-M   'P 1'
#
loop_
_entity.id
_entity.type
_entity.pdbx_description
1 polymer ?
#
loop_
_entity_poly.entity_id
_entity_poly.type
_entity_poly.pdbx_seq_one_letter_code
_entity_poly.pdbx_strand_id
1 'polypeptide(L)'
;RDQLHQMERGADIVVAAPGRLVDFMERGKVRLSEVRFLTLDEADRMLDMGFEPQIRNIVEGADMPGSSDRQTLLFSATFPREVRNLARDFLRRDFVTLT
;
A
#
# COMPACT_ATOMS: atom_id res chain seq x y z
N ARG A 1 8.66 21.03 3.15
CA ARG A 1 8.00 21.76 2.05
C ARG A 1 8.37 21.14 0.70
N ASP A 2 9.57 20.59 0.56
CA ASP A 2 10.07 20.05 -0.71
C ASP A 2 9.32 18.81 -1.23
N GLN A 3 8.87 17.90 -0.34
CA GLN A 3 8.12 16.70 -0.74
C GLN A 3 6.82 17.03 -1.48
N LEU A 4 6.04 17.98 -0.95
CA LEU A 4 4.79 18.44 -1.57
C LEU A 4 5.04 19.07 -2.93
N HIS A 5 6.08 19.90 -3.04
CA HIS A 5 6.43 20.54 -4.30
C HIS A 5 6.87 19.53 -5.38
N GLN A 6 7.56 18.46 -4.98
CA GLN A 6 7.90 17.36 -5.89
C GLN A 6 6.65 16.60 -6.35
N MET A 7 5.72 16.29 -5.44
CA MET A 7 4.48 15.61 -5.80
C MET A 7 3.56 16.45 -6.70
N GLU A 8 3.56 17.77 -6.54
CA GLU A 8 2.77 18.69 -7.38
C GLU A 8 3.22 18.70 -8.85
N ARG A 9 4.44 18.24 -9.16
CA ARG A 9 4.91 18.05 -10.54
C ARG A 9 4.37 16.77 -11.19
N GLY A 10 3.67 15.94 -10.43
CA GLY A 10 3.24 14.60 -10.82
C GLY A 10 4.30 13.54 -10.49
N ALA A 11 3.84 12.32 -10.22
CA ALA A 11 4.69 11.17 -9.98
C ALA A 11 4.01 9.90 -10.52
N ASP A 12 4.71 9.17 -11.39
CA ASP A 12 4.25 7.87 -11.89
C ASP A 12 4.54 6.73 -10.91
N ILE A 13 5.59 6.90 -10.10
CA ILE A 13 6.02 5.96 -9.07
C ILE A 13 6.21 6.71 -7.75
N VAL A 14 5.61 6.20 -6.68
CA VAL A 14 5.72 6.75 -5.34
C VAL A 14 6.20 5.67 -4.39
N VAL A 15 7.27 5.97 -3.65
CA VAL A 15 7.73 5.17 -2.51
C VAL A 15 7.47 5.99 -1.25
N ALA A 16 6.67 5.44 -0.33
CA ALA A 16 6.27 6.16 0.87
C ALA A 16 6.05 5.22 2.05
N ALA A 17 6.40 5.68 3.24
CA ALA A 17 5.96 5.04 4.48
C ALA A 17 4.45 5.33 4.71
N PRO A 18 3.67 4.37 5.25
CA PRO A 18 2.21 4.48 5.34
C PRO A 18 1.73 5.78 5.98
N GLY A 19 2.29 6.16 7.13
CA GLY A 19 1.86 7.37 7.85
C GLY A 19 2.03 8.67 7.06
N ARG A 20 3.10 8.81 6.26
CA ARG A 20 3.31 10.02 5.45
C ARG A 20 2.39 10.04 4.23
N LEU A 21 2.11 8.87 3.65
CA LEU A 21 1.20 8.78 2.51
C LEU A 21 -0.24 9.16 2.92
N VAL A 22 -0.72 8.66 4.07
CA VAL A 22 -2.03 9.04 4.62
C VAL A 22 -2.15 10.55 4.80
N ASP A 23 -1.14 11.22 5.40
CA ASP A 23 -1.13 12.68 5.56
C ASP A 23 -1.26 13.43 4.22
N PHE A 24 -0.63 12.93 3.15
CA PHE A 24 -0.78 13.54 1.82
C PHE A 24 -2.13 13.27 1.17
N MET A 25 -2.74 12.12 1.42
CA MET A 25 -4.09 11.79 0.95
C MET A 25 -5.15 12.64 1.66
N GLU A 26 -5.08 12.77 2.98
CA GLU A 26 -6.00 13.59 3.78
C GLU A 26 -5.96 15.07 3.38
N ARG A 27 -4.80 15.57 2.94
CA ARG A 27 -4.64 16.93 2.40
C ARG A 27 -5.11 17.08 0.95
N GLY A 28 -5.61 16.02 0.32
CA GLY A 28 -6.04 16.00 -1.08
C GLY A 28 -4.91 16.20 -2.09
N LYS A 29 -3.67 15.89 -1.69
CA LYS A 29 -2.47 16.10 -2.51
C LYS A 29 -2.11 14.88 -3.34
N VAL A 30 -2.62 13.71 -2.96
CA VAL A 30 -2.41 12.43 -3.64
C VAL A 30 -3.76 11.75 -3.82
N ARG A 31 -3.97 11.20 -5.00
CA ARG A 31 -5.07 10.30 -5.34
C ARG A 31 -4.50 8.98 -5.80
N LEU A 32 -5.15 7.88 -5.44
CA LEU A 32 -4.71 6.54 -5.75
C LEU A 32 -5.61 5.86 -6.80
N SER A 33 -6.59 6.57 -7.36
CA SER A 33 -7.54 6.06 -8.36
C SER A 33 -6.93 5.44 -9.61
N GLU A 34 -5.71 5.84 -9.98
CA GLU A 34 -5.01 5.35 -11.18
C GLU A 34 -3.93 4.30 -10.85
N VAL A 35 -3.85 3.84 -9.59
CA VAL A 35 -2.85 2.85 -9.17
C VAL A 35 -3.14 1.50 -9.79
N ARG A 36 -2.25 1.06 -10.69
CA ARG A 36 -2.28 -0.28 -11.31
C ARG A 36 -1.36 -1.28 -10.62
N PHE A 37 -0.39 -0.79 -9.86
CA PHE A 37 0.62 -1.61 -9.18
C PHE A 37 0.77 -1.15 -7.73
N LEU A 38 0.62 -2.08 -6.79
CA LEU A 38 0.87 -1.88 -5.37
C LEU A 38 1.95 -2.86 -4.92
N THR A 39 2.98 -2.37 -4.22
CA THR A 39 3.99 -3.22 -3.58
C THR A 39 4.02 -2.93 -2.08
N LEU A 40 3.90 -3.98 -1.28
CA LEU A 40 4.08 -3.96 0.17
C LEU A 40 5.41 -4.66 0.49
N ASP A 41 6.41 -3.90 0.91
CA ASP A 41 7.73 -4.41 1.26
C ASP A 41 7.91 -4.46 2.78
N GLU A 42 8.67 -5.44 3.28
CA GLU A 42 8.80 -5.76 4.72
C GLU A 42 7.45 -5.78 5.46
N ALA A 43 6.46 -6.51 4.91
CA ALA A 43 5.08 -6.49 5.41
C ALA A 43 4.96 -6.92 6.88
N ASP A 44 5.70 -7.94 7.30
CA ASP A 44 5.81 -8.35 8.70
C ASP A 44 6.27 -7.19 9.60
N ARG A 45 7.35 -6.50 9.22
CA ARG A 45 7.86 -5.36 9.99
C ARG A 45 6.87 -4.21 10.07
N MET A 46 6.14 -3.92 8.98
CA MET A 46 5.11 -2.88 9.01
C MET A 46 3.99 -3.22 10.01
N LEU A 47 3.61 -4.50 10.12
CA LEU A 47 2.62 -4.94 11.11
C LEU A 47 3.17 -4.85 12.54
N ASP A 48 4.43 -5.23 12.76
CA ASP A 48 5.11 -5.08 14.06
C ASP A 48 5.17 -3.62 14.52
N MET A 49 5.31 -2.69 13.57
CA MET A 49 5.29 -1.23 13.83
C MET A 49 3.87 -0.67 14.03
N GLY A 50 2.83 -1.50 13.91
CA GLY A 50 1.44 -1.09 14.07
C GLY A 50 0.88 -0.29 12.91
N PHE A 51 1.44 -0.43 11.69
CA PHE A 51 0.96 0.30 10.51
C PHE A 51 -0.27 -0.32 9.83
N GLU A 52 -0.81 -1.43 10.33
CA GLU A 52 -1.97 -2.09 9.72
C GLU A 52 -3.15 -1.13 9.46
N PRO A 53 -3.57 -0.27 10.42
CA PRO A 53 -4.69 0.65 10.18
C PRO A 53 -4.43 1.62 9.03
N GLN A 54 -3.20 2.13 8.92
CA GLN A 54 -2.80 3.05 7.86
C GLN A 54 -2.76 2.34 6.50
N ILE A 55 -2.24 1.11 6.45
CA ILE A 55 -2.21 0.32 5.21
C ILE A 55 -3.64 0.03 4.75
N ARG A 56 -4.53 -0.40 5.65
CA ARG A 56 -5.95 -0.62 5.32
C ARG A 56 -6.62 0.67 4.86
N ASN A 57 -6.36 1.80 5.50
CA ASN A 57 -6.87 3.09 5.04
C ASN A 57 -6.40 3.43 3.62
N ILE A 58 -5.11 3.21 3.31
CA ILE A 58 -4.54 3.46 1.98
C ILE A 58 -5.18 2.56 0.92
N VAL A 59 -5.40 1.28 1.23
CA VAL A 59 -5.79 0.26 0.25
C VAL A 59 -7.30 0.10 0.10
N GLU A 60 -8.06 0.24 1.19
CA GLU A 60 -9.50 0.00 1.26
C GLU A 60 -10.31 1.28 1.52
N GLY A 61 -9.77 2.20 2.33
CA GLY A 61 -10.44 3.44 2.73
C GLY A 61 -10.33 4.58 1.71
N ALA A 62 -9.48 4.42 0.71
CA ALA A 62 -9.19 5.43 -0.30
C ALA A 62 -9.83 5.12 -1.66
N ASP A 63 -9.48 5.92 -2.66
CA ASP A 63 -9.92 5.77 -4.04
C ASP A 63 -9.14 4.72 -4.84
N MET A 64 -8.30 3.89 -4.19
CA MET A 64 -7.48 2.88 -4.87
C MET A 64 -8.36 1.79 -5.53
N PRO A 65 -8.09 1.40 -6.80
CA PRO A 65 -8.79 0.30 -7.45
C PRO A 65 -8.69 -1.00 -6.64
N GLY A 66 -9.73 -1.82 -6.60
CA GLY A 66 -9.74 -3.08 -5.83
C GLY A 66 -8.68 -4.08 -6.25
N SER A 67 -8.45 -5.14 -5.46
CA SER A 67 -7.41 -6.14 -5.73
C SER A 67 -7.59 -6.89 -7.06
N SER A 68 -8.82 -6.96 -7.60
CA SER A 68 -9.08 -7.47 -8.95
C SER A 68 -8.50 -6.57 -10.05
N ASP A 69 -8.54 -5.26 -9.86
CA ASP A 69 -8.29 -4.27 -10.91
C ASP A 69 -6.85 -3.70 -10.90
N ARG A 70 -6.08 -4.04 -9.86
CA ARG A 70 -4.64 -3.74 -9.75
C ARG A 70 -3.82 -5.02 -9.57
N GLN A 71 -2.53 -4.94 -9.83
CA GLN A 71 -1.57 -5.97 -9.46
C GLN A 71 -0.92 -5.62 -8.12
N THR A 72 -1.01 -6.53 -7.14
CA THR A 72 -0.39 -6.35 -5.82
C THR A 72 0.76 -7.34 -5.65
N LEU A 73 1.90 -6.86 -5.15
CA LEU A 73 3.03 -7.68 -4.69
C LEU A 73 3.21 -7.48 -3.19
N LEU A 74 3.48 -8.56 -2.46
CA LEU A 74 3.73 -8.54 -1.02
C LEU A 74 5.03 -9.29 -0.74
N PHE A 75 5.97 -8.60 -0.11
CA PHE A 75 7.26 -9.13 0.32
C PHE A 75 7.33 -9.09 1.85
N SER A 76 7.80 -10.19 2.44
CA SER A 76 7.86 -10.37 3.89
C SER A 76 8.92 -11.42 4.21
N ALA A 77 9.72 -11.20 5.25
CA ALA A 77 10.74 -12.17 5.66
C ALA A 77 10.12 -13.35 6.43
N THR A 78 9.06 -13.08 7.19
CA THR A 78 8.27 -14.05 7.92
C THR A 78 6.83 -14.08 7.42
N PHE A 79 6.09 -15.16 7.70
CA PHE A 79 4.71 -15.31 7.24
C PHE A 79 3.74 -15.70 8.36
N PRO A 80 3.59 -14.88 9.41
CA PRO A 80 2.66 -15.12 10.51
C PRO A 80 1.19 -14.96 10.06
N ARG A 81 0.23 -15.20 10.97
CA ARG A 81 -1.19 -15.22 10.62
C ARG A 81 -1.68 -13.87 10.11
N GLU A 82 -1.12 -12.79 10.63
CA GLU A 82 -1.45 -11.41 10.34
C GLU A 82 -1.03 -11.07 8.90
N VAL A 83 0.20 -11.42 8.50
CA VAL A 83 0.68 -11.26 7.11
C VAL A 83 -0.14 -12.13 6.15
N ARG A 84 -0.52 -13.36 6.56
CA ARG A 84 -1.41 -14.22 5.76
C ARG A 84 -2.78 -13.61 5.53
N ASN A 85 -3.36 -12.96 6.54
CA ASN A 85 -4.63 -12.28 6.42
C ASN A 85 -4.49 -11.07 5.48
N LEU A 86 -3.44 -10.26 5.66
CA LEU A 86 -3.13 -9.13 4.78
C LEU A 86 -3.01 -9.55 3.31
N ALA A 87 -2.30 -10.66 3.05
CA ALA A 87 -2.15 -11.22 1.72
C ALA A 87 -3.50 -11.63 1.12
N ARG A 88 -4.38 -12.27 1.90
CA ARG A 88 -5.72 -12.67 1.44
C ARG A 88 -6.62 -11.49 1.12
N ASP A 89 -6.48 -10.40 1.87
CA ASP A 89 -7.31 -9.20 1.70
C ASP A 89 -6.86 -8.40 0.47
N PHE A 90 -5.54 -8.29 0.23
CA PHE A 90 -5.00 -7.33 -0.75
C PHE A 90 -4.47 -7.92 -2.05
N LEU A 91 -4.17 -9.22 -2.08
CA LEU A 91 -3.79 -9.91 -3.31
C LEU A 91 -5.01 -10.40 -4.08
N ARG A 92 -4.82 -10.74 -5.36
CA ARG A 92 -5.84 -11.41 -6.17
C ARG A 92 -6.12 -12.81 -5.63
N ARG A 93 -7.31 -13.36 -5.91
CA ARG A 93 -7.70 -14.71 -5.44
C ARG A 93 -6.77 -15.82 -5.92
N ASP A 94 -6.13 -15.64 -7.07
CA ASP A 94 -5.22 -16.57 -7.73
C ASP A 94 -3.74 -16.23 -7.51
N PHE A 95 -3.40 -15.49 -6.44
CA PHE A 95 -2.03 -15.13 -6.15
C PHE A 95 -1.13 -16.37 -5.99
N VAL A 96 0.11 -16.24 -6.45
CA VAL A 96 1.14 -17.27 -6.32
C VAL A 96 2.04 -16.93 -5.14
N THR A 97 2.32 -17.92 -4.29
CA THR A 97 3.32 -17.80 -3.23
C THR A 97 4.67 -18.29 -3.75
N LEU A 98 5.70 -17.49 -3.52
CA LEU A 98 7.10 -17.86 -3.74
C LEU A 98 7.77 -17.99 -2.37
N THR A 99 8.38 -19.14 -2.09
CA THR A 99 9.08 -19.48 -0.84
C THR A 99 10.43 -20.10 -1.14
#